data_AF-A0AA45Z179-F1
#
_entry.id   AF-A0AA45Z179-F1
#
_cell.length_a   1.000
_cell.length_b   1.000
_cell.length_c   1.000
_cell.angle_alpha   90.00
_cell.angle_beta   90.00
_cell.angle_gamma   90.00
#
_symmetry.space_group_name_H-M   'P 1'
#
loop_
_entity.id
_entity.type
_entity.pdbx_description
1 polymer ?
#
loop_
_entity_poly.entity_id
_entity_poly.type
_entity_poly.pdbx_seq_one_letter_code
_entity_poly.pdbx_strand_id
1 'polypeptide(L)'
;MARAWLLSLALTLGACASAPLAAPWADPEPLRYNILYTHDPTPRLNVEVFLPRKFALDFLFRQPGRVGSLVATDESGNRFEFFPRNGAVHVPEGTRVVRYHYPLAVPPQGGGRHLFGGMGEADTWHVAGKAYLLTPSRVTADMRVDLTVSGADVLLPWTPGDNGVYHLRGEDLIDAGFHSFGGRRCEAHVGASVMEVALLGRFTHLTDADICAWLEQAGREVVTVRKSFPYPRITVRVLPVPGDATPGVFGMTLWSAPPSISILVGQDATVESFVKDWVAVHEMLHLTHPALVPREAWLTEGLATYYTELARARSGRQTAQQAWRELTNGFARGQAASRSRTMKEAVAEERNFMGIYWTGALFALHLDVELRRVTNGRARLEDVLELLATQGPTATLASFGAAVDTVAGQPLFAALLARHLPKPAFSELAPLLENLGVRIDPGGVTLHAAPGSVLREDLDVARSPNAAR
;
A
#
# COMPACT_ATOMS: atom_id res chain seq x y z
N MET A 1 71.36 12.74 -10.09
CA MET A 1 71.29 13.66 -11.27
C MET A 1 70.07 13.30 -12.09
N ALA A 2 69.39 14.32 -12.60
CA ALA A 2 68.04 14.32 -13.13
C ALA A 2 67.81 13.49 -14.42
N ARG A 3 66.61 12.93 -14.58
CA ARG A 3 65.59 13.40 -15.56
C ARG A 3 64.35 12.49 -15.56
N ALA A 4 63.22 13.11 -15.28
CA ALA A 4 61.88 12.63 -15.66
C ALA A 4 61.69 12.75 -17.19
N TRP A 5 60.69 12.04 -17.73
CA TRP A 5 59.55 12.55 -18.51
C TRP A 5 58.98 11.47 -19.47
N LEU A 6 57.65 11.32 -19.37
CA LEU A 6 56.68 10.93 -20.42
C LEU A 6 56.58 9.45 -20.86
N LEU A 7 55.70 8.71 -20.17
CA LEU A 7 54.94 7.62 -20.77
C LEU A 7 53.60 8.16 -21.27
N SER A 8 53.44 8.13 -22.58
CA SER A 8 52.26 8.57 -23.32
C SER A 8 51.04 7.71 -22.97
N LEU A 9 49.97 8.36 -22.53
CA LEU A 9 48.66 7.80 -22.30
C LEU A 9 47.98 7.52 -23.65
N ALA A 10 47.90 6.26 -24.08
CA ALA A 10 47.05 5.85 -25.20
C ALA A 10 45.73 5.32 -24.63
N LEU A 11 44.70 6.17 -24.64
CA LEU A 11 43.31 5.81 -24.40
C LEU A 11 42.83 4.85 -25.49
N THR A 12 42.72 3.56 -25.19
CA THR A 12 41.90 2.65 -25.97
C THR A 12 40.50 2.64 -25.36
N LEU A 13 39.61 3.43 -25.97
CA LEU A 13 38.16 3.33 -25.82
C LEU A 13 37.74 1.92 -26.25
N GLY A 14 37.51 1.04 -25.27
CA GLY A 14 36.81 -0.22 -25.48
C GLY A 14 35.36 0.09 -25.78
N ALA A 15 35.00 0.07 -27.07
CA ALA A 15 33.64 0.11 -27.54
C ALA A 15 32.88 -1.10 -26.95
N CYS A 16 32.01 -0.85 -25.98
CA CYS A 16 30.90 -1.75 -25.72
C CYS A 16 30.08 -1.80 -27.00
N ALA A 17 30.20 -2.90 -27.74
CA ALA A 17 29.29 -3.23 -28.81
C ALA A 17 27.90 -3.40 -28.18
N SER A 18 27.14 -2.31 -28.15
CA SER A 18 25.71 -2.34 -27.96
C SER A 18 25.14 -3.25 -29.03
N ALA A 19 24.51 -4.34 -28.60
CA ALA A 19 23.64 -5.09 -29.49
C ALA A 19 22.67 -4.08 -30.14
N PRO A 20 22.48 -4.12 -31.48
CA PRO A 20 21.54 -3.22 -32.12
C PRO A 20 20.17 -3.43 -31.46
N LEU A 21 19.62 -2.34 -30.91
CA LEU A 21 18.22 -2.25 -30.51
C LEU A 21 17.39 -2.88 -31.63
N ALA A 22 16.57 -3.87 -31.30
CA ALA A 22 15.58 -4.39 -32.23
C ALA A 22 14.85 -3.18 -32.85
N ALA A 23 14.75 -3.16 -34.19
CA ALA A 23 14.02 -2.14 -34.92
C ALA A 23 12.64 -1.92 -34.25
N PRO A 24 12.12 -0.68 -34.18
CA PRO A 24 10.83 -0.40 -33.56
C PRO A 24 9.75 -1.08 -34.39
N TRP A 25 9.40 -2.31 -34.01
CA TRP A 25 8.16 -2.92 -34.45
C TRP A 25 7.05 -1.96 -34.01
N ALA A 26 6.21 -1.56 -34.97
CA ALA A 26 5.17 -0.54 -34.84
C ALA A 26 4.63 -0.49 -33.41
N ASP A 27 4.93 0.60 -32.69
CA ASP A 27 4.50 0.77 -31.30
C ASP A 27 2.97 0.58 -31.30
N PRO A 28 2.44 -0.46 -30.62
CA PRO A 28 1.01 -0.75 -30.69
C PRO A 28 0.25 0.50 -30.26
N GLU A 29 -0.72 0.90 -31.09
CA GLU A 29 -1.57 2.06 -30.82
C GLU A 29 -2.12 1.95 -29.38
N PRO A 30 -1.93 2.95 -28.51
CA PRO A 30 -2.29 2.85 -27.11
C PRO A 30 -3.80 2.88 -26.94
N LEU A 31 -4.28 2.19 -25.91
CA LEU A 31 -5.64 2.38 -25.40
C LEU A 31 -5.72 3.76 -24.74
N ARG A 32 -6.52 4.68 -25.26
CA ARG A 32 -6.56 6.06 -24.75
C ARG A 32 -7.79 6.33 -23.90
N TYR A 33 -7.59 6.93 -22.74
CA TYR A 33 -8.63 7.41 -21.85
C TYR A 33 -8.63 8.94 -21.81
N ASN A 34 -9.81 9.53 -22.00
CA ASN A 34 -10.04 10.93 -21.68
C ASN A 34 -11.04 10.99 -20.54
N ILE A 35 -10.65 11.59 -19.42
CA ILE A 35 -11.47 11.70 -18.21
C ILE A 35 -11.76 13.16 -17.97
N LEU A 36 -13.04 13.52 -17.97
CA LEU A 36 -13.51 14.86 -17.65
C LEU A 36 -14.29 14.81 -16.34
N TYR A 37 -13.77 15.49 -15.32
CA TYR A 37 -14.53 15.77 -14.10
C TYR A 37 -15.54 16.88 -14.37
N THR A 38 -16.79 16.68 -13.97
CA THR A 38 -17.84 17.71 -14.01
C THR A 38 -18.62 17.72 -12.70
N HIS A 39 -19.02 18.91 -12.26
CA HIS A 39 -19.81 19.10 -11.04
C HIS A 39 -21.33 19.24 -11.31
N ASP A 40 -21.72 19.73 -12.48
CA ASP A 40 -23.12 20.02 -12.85
C ASP A 40 -23.76 18.88 -13.68
N PRO A 41 -24.99 18.41 -13.39
CA PRO A 41 -25.83 18.73 -12.22
C PRO A 41 -25.44 17.98 -10.95
N THR A 42 -24.58 16.96 -11.07
CA THR A 42 -24.00 16.24 -9.94
C THR A 42 -22.56 15.82 -10.26
N PRO A 43 -21.68 15.77 -9.24
CA PRO A 43 -20.30 15.34 -9.40
C PRO A 43 -20.16 13.96 -10.06
N ARG A 44 -19.46 13.93 -11.18
CA ARG A 44 -19.26 12.73 -11.99
C ARG A 44 -17.95 12.78 -12.78
N LEU A 45 -17.53 11.60 -13.24
CA LEU A 45 -16.47 11.44 -14.23
C LEU A 45 -17.11 11.04 -15.56
N ASN A 46 -16.87 11.82 -16.60
CA ASN A 46 -17.23 11.46 -17.97
C ASN A 46 -15.99 10.84 -18.59
N VAL A 47 -16.09 9.57 -18.99
CA VAL A 47 -14.95 8.81 -19.50
C VAL A 47 -15.18 8.45 -20.94
N GLU A 48 -14.20 8.76 -21.78
CA GLU A 48 -14.11 8.27 -23.15
C GLU A 48 -12.91 7.30 -23.24
N VAL A 49 -13.12 6.16 -23.87
CA VAL A 49 -12.09 5.15 -24.12
C VAL A 49 -11.98 4.95 -25.63
N PHE A 50 -10.83 5.31 -26.20
CA PHE A 50 -10.53 5.13 -27.61
C PHE A 50 -9.77 3.82 -27.78
N LEU A 51 -10.37 2.91 -28.54
CA LEU A 51 -9.83 1.57 -28.75
C LEU A 51 -8.84 1.57 -29.92
N PRO A 52 -7.73 0.84 -29.86
CA PRO A 52 -6.92 0.55 -31.04
C PRO A 52 -7.71 -0.24 -32.09
N ARG A 53 -7.32 -0.17 -33.38
CA ARG A 53 -8.07 -0.88 -34.46
C ARG A 53 -8.14 -2.40 -34.26
N LYS A 54 -7.09 -2.99 -33.70
CA LYS A 54 -7.02 -4.41 -33.34
C LYS A 54 -6.86 -4.50 -31.83
N PHE A 55 -7.96 -4.68 -31.12
CA PHE A 55 -7.94 -4.75 -29.65
C PHE A 55 -8.96 -5.77 -29.13
N ALA A 56 -8.72 -6.31 -27.94
CA ALA A 56 -9.64 -7.22 -27.28
C ALA A 56 -10.95 -6.49 -26.91
N LEU A 57 -12.09 -7.12 -27.15
CA LEU A 57 -13.41 -6.52 -26.92
C LEU A 57 -13.97 -6.79 -25.51
N ASP A 58 -13.29 -7.63 -24.73
CA ASP A 58 -13.73 -8.00 -23.39
C ASP A 58 -13.05 -7.12 -22.33
N PHE A 59 -13.85 -6.36 -21.61
CA PHE A 59 -13.47 -5.47 -20.52
C PHE A 59 -14.24 -5.79 -19.25
N LEU A 60 -13.81 -5.19 -18.14
CA LEU A 60 -14.54 -5.21 -16.89
C LEU A 60 -14.35 -3.94 -16.05
N PHE A 61 -15.39 -3.61 -15.29
CA PHE A 61 -15.28 -2.80 -14.09
C PHE A 61 -14.89 -3.70 -12.92
N ARG A 62 -13.73 -3.45 -12.32
CA ARG A 62 -13.18 -4.26 -11.22
C ARG A 62 -13.94 -4.08 -9.91
N GLN A 63 -14.71 -3.01 -9.77
CA GLN A 63 -15.72 -2.85 -8.74
C GLN A 63 -17.05 -2.43 -9.37
N PRO A 64 -17.90 -3.41 -9.74
CA PRO A 64 -19.14 -3.14 -10.45
C PRO A 64 -20.16 -2.40 -9.57
N GLY A 65 -21.10 -1.70 -10.23
CA GLY A 65 -22.35 -1.28 -9.59
C GLY A 65 -22.75 0.19 -9.75
N ARG A 66 -21.90 1.05 -10.35
CA ARG A 66 -22.22 2.49 -10.52
C ARG A 66 -22.29 2.99 -11.96
N VAL A 67 -21.81 2.21 -12.93
CA VAL A 67 -21.99 2.50 -14.37
C VAL A 67 -23.21 1.72 -14.86
N GLY A 68 -24.28 2.43 -15.21
CA GLY A 68 -25.55 1.84 -15.63
C GLY A 68 -25.60 1.48 -17.11
N SER A 69 -25.02 2.31 -17.98
CA SER A 69 -24.93 2.07 -19.42
C SER A 69 -23.67 2.69 -20.01
N LEU A 70 -23.30 2.22 -21.20
CA LEU A 70 -22.21 2.71 -22.01
C LEU A 70 -22.72 2.98 -23.42
N VAL A 71 -22.12 3.94 -24.11
CA VAL A 71 -22.40 4.24 -25.50
C VAL A 71 -21.15 3.98 -26.31
N ALA A 72 -21.23 3.06 -27.26
CA ALA A 72 -20.15 2.82 -28.19
C ALA A 72 -20.42 3.52 -29.53
N THR A 73 -19.36 3.98 -30.16
CA THR A 73 -19.36 4.69 -31.45
C THR A 73 -18.42 3.97 -32.41
N ASP A 74 -18.92 3.56 -33.57
CA ASP A 74 -18.13 2.88 -34.60
C ASP A 74 -17.39 3.87 -35.52
N GLU A 75 -16.64 3.34 -36.51
CA GLU A 75 -15.92 4.15 -37.51
C GLU A 75 -16.83 5.03 -38.38
N SER A 76 -18.10 4.62 -38.57
CA SER A 76 -19.09 5.39 -39.35
C SER A 76 -19.81 6.44 -38.52
N GLY A 77 -19.53 6.52 -37.22
CA GLY A 77 -20.19 7.42 -36.27
C GLY A 77 -21.54 6.91 -35.74
N ASN A 78 -21.91 5.67 -36.03
CA ASN A 78 -23.14 5.08 -35.47
C ASN A 78 -22.94 4.87 -33.97
N ARG A 79 -24.00 5.17 -33.21
CA ARG A 79 -23.99 5.06 -31.74
C ARG A 79 -24.95 3.98 -31.29
N PHE A 80 -24.49 3.12 -30.39
CA PHE A 80 -25.30 2.08 -29.78
C PHE A 80 -25.06 2.03 -28.28
N GLU A 81 -26.16 1.96 -27.53
CA GLU A 81 -26.13 1.79 -26.08
C GLU A 81 -26.03 0.31 -25.73
N PHE A 82 -25.21 0.00 -24.73
CA PHE A 82 -25.01 -1.35 -24.21
C PHE A 82 -24.75 -1.30 -22.71
N PHE A 83 -24.88 -2.44 -22.04
CA PHE A 83 -24.99 -2.51 -20.58
C PHE A 83 -23.97 -3.48 -19.99
N PRO A 84 -23.30 -3.13 -18.88
CA PRO A 84 -22.43 -4.04 -18.17
C PRO A 84 -23.24 -5.17 -17.53
N ARG A 85 -22.69 -6.39 -17.50
CA ARG A 85 -23.28 -7.55 -16.81
C ARG A 85 -22.36 -7.98 -15.66
N ASN A 86 -22.76 -7.68 -14.42
CA ASN A 86 -21.94 -7.94 -13.22
C ASN A 86 -20.50 -7.40 -13.34
N GLY A 87 -20.35 -6.22 -13.96
CA GLY A 87 -19.05 -5.60 -14.21
C GLY A 87 -18.39 -6.02 -15.52
N ALA A 88 -18.73 -7.16 -16.11
CA ALA A 88 -18.22 -7.55 -17.42
C ALA A 88 -18.85 -6.70 -18.52
N VAL A 89 -18.03 -6.31 -19.49
CA VAL A 89 -18.40 -5.45 -20.61
C VAL A 89 -17.83 -6.07 -21.88
N HIS A 90 -18.71 -6.53 -22.77
CA HIS A 90 -18.32 -6.93 -24.12
C HIS A 90 -18.61 -5.77 -25.05
N VAL A 91 -17.56 -5.15 -25.57
CA VAL A 91 -17.66 -4.02 -26.49
C VAL A 91 -18.07 -4.53 -27.87
N PRO A 92 -19.10 -3.97 -28.51
CA PRO A 92 -19.51 -4.42 -29.84
C PRO A 92 -18.41 -4.24 -30.90
N GLU A 93 -18.40 -5.15 -31.88
CA GLU A 93 -17.42 -5.15 -32.95
C GLU A 93 -17.45 -3.84 -33.77
N GLY A 94 -16.28 -3.38 -34.23
CA GLY A 94 -16.15 -2.13 -34.99
C GLY A 94 -16.17 -0.85 -34.15
N THR A 95 -16.31 -0.95 -32.82
CA THR A 95 -16.25 0.21 -31.91
C THR A 95 -14.89 0.90 -31.97
N ARG A 96 -14.89 2.23 -32.09
CA ARG A 96 -13.70 3.09 -31.94
C ARG A 96 -13.66 3.81 -30.61
N VAL A 97 -14.82 4.20 -30.09
CA VAL A 97 -14.93 4.97 -28.84
C VAL A 97 -16.03 4.38 -27.97
N VAL A 98 -15.71 4.13 -26.71
CA VAL A 98 -16.69 3.82 -25.65
C VAL A 98 -16.82 5.04 -24.74
N ARG A 99 -18.05 5.45 -24.44
CA ARG A 99 -18.35 6.57 -23.53
C ARG A 99 -19.23 6.11 -22.39
N TYR A 100 -18.94 6.57 -21.19
CA TYR A 100 -19.77 6.31 -20.02
C TYR A 100 -19.57 7.37 -18.95
N HIS A 101 -20.50 7.43 -18.00
CA HIS A 101 -20.43 8.33 -16.86
C HIS A 101 -20.34 7.53 -15.57
N TYR A 102 -19.47 7.96 -14.65
CA TYR A 102 -19.37 7.40 -13.31
C TYR A 102 -19.81 8.45 -12.28
N PRO A 103 -20.93 8.24 -11.57
CA PRO A 103 -21.39 9.15 -10.54
C PRO A 103 -20.52 9.03 -9.27
N LEU A 104 -20.02 10.18 -8.80
CA LEU A 104 -19.21 10.23 -7.58
C LEU A 104 -20.11 10.30 -6.33
N ALA A 105 -21.13 11.16 -6.37
CA ALA A 105 -22.06 11.42 -5.27
C ALA A 105 -23.21 10.38 -5.20
N VAL A 106 -22.89 9.10 -4.99
CA VAL A 106 -23.91 8.05 -4.75
C VAL A 106 -23.87 7.60 -3.29
N PRO A 107 -25.00 7.59 -2.56
CA PRO A 107 -25.07 7.06 -1.21
C PRO A 107 -24.45 5.66 -1.14
N PRO A 108 -23.66 5.33 -0.10
CA PRO A 108 -23.15 3.99 0.09
C PRO A 108 -24.30 2.96 0.04
N GLN A 109 -24.19 1.95 -0.82
CA GLN A 109 -25.03 0.76 -0.67
C GLN A 109 -24.39 -0.12 0.40
N GLY A 110 -25.05 -0.23 1.56
CA GLY A 110 -24.53 -0.95 2.72
C GLY A 110 -23.72 -0.06 3.66
N GLY A 111 -23.93 -0.26 4.96
CA GLY A 111 -23.21 0.48 6.02
C GLY A 111 -21.76 0.04 6.10
N GLY A 112 -20.84 0.95 5.85
CA GLY A 112 -19.40 0.74 5.97
C GLY A 112 -18.62 1.94 5.43
N ARG A 113 -17.43 2.19 5.98
CA ARG A 113 -16.48 3.19 5.45
C ARG A 113 -15.75 2.56 4.25
N HIS A 114 -16.25 2.72 3.03
CA HIS A 114 -15.60 2.17 1.83
C HIS A 114 -14.88 3.27 1.02
N LEU A 115 -13.56 3.18 0.94
CA LEU A 115 -12.69 4.10 0.17
C LEU A 115 -12.72 3.84 -1.35
N PHE A 116 -13.63 2.99 -1.81
CA PHE A 116 -13.66 2.52 -3.18
C PHE A 116 -14.54 3.37 -4.10
N GLY A 117 -15.72 3.72 -3.60
CA GLY A 117 -16.64 4.60 -4.32
C GLY A 117 -16.20 6.06 -4.27
N GLY A 118 -16.97 6.90 -4.96
CA GLY A 118 -16.88 8.35 -4.80
C GLY A 118 -17.21 8.76 -3.36
N MET A 119 -16.32 9.53 -2.74
CA MET A 119 -16.45 10.13 -1.41
C MET A 119 -15.91 11.56 -1.46
N GLY A 120 -16.65 12.51 -0.91
CA GLY A 120 -16.25 13.92 -0.96
C GLY A 120 -17.45 14.84 -0.87
N GLU A 121 -17.17 16.13 -0.94
CA GLU A 121 -18.14 17.21 -0.87
C GLU A 121 -17.73 18.35 -1.79
N ALA A 122 -18.73 19.12 -2.25
CA ALA A 122 -18.53 20.24 -3.16
C ALA A 122 -17.63 19.86 -4.37
N ASP A 123 -16.50 20.52 -4.53
CA ASP A 123 -15.53 20.38 -5.62
C ASP A 123 -14.38 19.40 -5.30
N THR A 124 -14.41 18.72 -4.16
CA THR A 124 -13.35 17.79 -3.72
C THR A 124 -13.86 16.36 -3.66
N TRP A 125 -13.22 15.46 -4.43
CA TRP A 125 -13.69 14.08 -4.57
C TRP A 125 -12.55 13.08 -4.59
N HIS A 126 -12.73 12.03 -3.82
CA HIS A 126 -11.92 10.83 -3.80
C HIS A 126 -12.67 9.68 -4.48
N VAL A 127 -11.93 8.81 -5.18
CA VAL A 127 -12.47 7.56 -5.74
C VAL A 127 -11.33 6.58 -6.03
N ALA A 128 -11.56 5.27 -5.93
CA ALA A 128 -10.58 4.30 -6.41
C ALA A 128 -10.62 4.18 -7.94
N GLY A 129 -9.46 4.17 -8.61
CA GLY A 129 -9.38 4.02 -10.07
C GLY A 129 -10.09 2.77 -10.57
N LYS A 130 -9.95 1.65 -9.84
CA LYS A 130 -10.62 0.38 -10.13
C LYS A 130 -12.16 0.42 -10.10
N ALA A 131 -12.74 1.48 -9.53
CA ALA A 131 -14.19 1.65 -9.46
C ALA A 131 -14.78 2.22 -10.76
N TYR A 132 -14.02 3.04 -11.49
CA TYR A 132 -14.55 3.74 -12.66
C TYR A 132 -13.77 3.48 -13.94
N LEU A 133 -12.50 3.05 -13.89
CA LEU A 133 -11.76 2.72 -15.10
C LEU A 133 -12.26 1.40 -15.67
N LEU A 134 -12.65 1.43 -16.95
CA LEU A 134 -13.00 0.24 -17.72
C LEU A 134 -11.69 -0.49 -18.08
N THR A 135 -11.45 -1.67 -17.54
CA THR A 135 -10.15 -2.37 -17.69
C THR A 135 -10.25 -3.54 -18.66
N PRO A 136 -9.27 -3.76 -19.55
CA PRO A 136 -9.24 -4.98 -20.38
C PRO A 136 -9.24 -6.25 -19.53
N SER A 137 -9.98 -7.26 -19.96
CA SER A 137 -10.04 -8.57 -19.26
C SER A 137 -8.73 -9.33 -19.30
N ARG A 138 -7.92 -9.09 -20.33
CA ARG A 138 -6.55 -9.58 -20.47
C ARG A 138 -5.64 -8.40 -20.73
N VAL A 139 -4.57 -8.33 -19.94
CA VAL A 139 -3.52 -7.33 -20.05
C VAL A 139 -2.24 -8.04 -20.48
N THR A 140 -1.57 -7.50 -21.50
CA THR A 140 -0.28 -7.98 -21.99
C THR A 140 0.84 -7.01 -21.59
N ALA A 141 2.08 -7.48 -21.52
CA ALA A 141 3.23 -6.67 -21.08
C ALA A 141 3.57 -5.50 -22.02
N ASP A 142 3.21 -5.63 -23.31
CA ASP A 142 3.38 -4.62 -24.34
C ASP A 142 2.20 -3.64 -24.43
N MET A 143 1.10 -3.88 -23.70
CA MET A 143 -0.06 -3.00 -23.71
C MET A 143 0.30 -1.61 -23.18
N ARG A 144 0.04 -0.60 -24.00
CA ARG A 144 0.21 0.83 -23.67
C ARG A 144 -1.14 1.49 -23.45
N VAL A 145 -1.17 2.40 -22.50
CA VAL A 145 -2.36 3.16 -22.13
C VAL A 145 -1.96 4.62 -22.02
N ASP A 146 -2.66 5.49 -22.74
CA ASP A 146 -2.54 6.94 -22.59
C ASP A 146 -3.76 7.43 -21.82
N LEU A 147 -3.57 8.22 -20.78
CA LEU A 147 -4.65 8.78 -20.00
C LEU A 147 -4.51 10.29 -19.91
N THR A 148 -5.61 11.01 -20.10
CA THR A 148 -5.70 12.46 -19.87
C THR A 148 -6.83 12.76 -18.91
N VAL A 149 -6.63 13.75 -18.04
CA VAL A 149 -7.64 14.21 -17.09
C VAL A 149 -7.80 15.71 -17.17
N SER A 150 -9.05 16.17 -17.11
CA SER A 150 -9.40 17.59 -17.18
C SER A 150 -10.62 17.91 -16.31
N GLY A 151 -10.89 19.20 -16.11
CA GLY A 151 -12.04 19.70 -15.36
C GLY A 151 -11.80 19.89 -13.86
N ALA A 152 -10.69 19.41 -13.32
CA ALA A 152 -10.24 19.68 -11.95
C ALA A 152 -8.72 19.53 -11.85
N ASP A 153 -8.13 20.09 -10.79
CA ASP A 153 -6.80 19.67 -10.35
C ASP A 153 -6.88 18.22 -9.84
N VAL A 154 -5.89 17.38 -10.14
CA VAL A 154 -5.95 15.94 -9.84
C VAL A 154 -4.69 15.43 -9.18
N LEU A 155 -4.87 14.50 -8.25
CA LEU A 155 -3.78 13.69 -7.72
C LEU A 155 -4.03 12.22 -8.09
N LEU A 156 -3.27 11.75 -9.08
CA LEU A 156 -3.20 10.36 -9.50
C LEU A 156 -1.89 9.73 -8.98
N PRO A 157 -1.84 8.40 -8.80
CA PRO A 157 -0.62 7.71 -8.46
C PRO A 157 0.48 7.93 -9.49
N TRP A 158 0.13 8.16 -10.75
CA TRP A 158 1.08 8.38 -11.85
C TRP A 158 1.45 9.85 -12.01
N THR A 159 2.53 10.11 -12.74
CA THR A 159 2.99 11.45 -13.10
C THR A 159 2.74 11.69 -14.60
N PRO A 160 2.13 12.83 -15.00
CA PRO A 160 1.94 13.12 -16.41
C PRO A 160 3.26 13.57 -17.05
N GLY A 161 3.39 13.38 -18.36
CA GLY A 161 4.41 14.04 -19.16
C GLY A 161 4.11 15.53 -19.38
N ASP A 162 5.02 16.25 -20.04
CA ASP A 162 4.92 17.71 -20.26
C ASP A 162 3.65 18.13 -21.03
N ASN A 163 3.07 17.20 -21.80
CA ASN A 163 1.83 17.39 -22.55
C ASN A 163 0.55 17.10 -21.73
N GLY A 164 0.68 16.79 -20.44
CA GLY A 164 -0.42 16.41 -19.56
C GLY A 164 -0.93 14.97 -19.75
N VAL A 165 -0.24 14.15 -20.55
CA VAL A 165 -0.61 12.75 -20.80
C VAL A 165 0.10 11.84 -19.80
N TYR A 166 -0.67 10.97 -19.14
CA TYR A 166 -0.14 9.89 -18.33
C TYR A 166 0.11 8.68 -19.23
N HIS A 167 1.37 8.28 -19.36
CA HIS A 167 1.77 7.09 -20.11
C HIS A 167 1.87 5.90 -19.17
N LEU A 168 0.95 4.94 -19.33
CA LEU A 168 0.78 3.81 -18.44
C LEU A 168 1.00 2.49 -19.19
N ARG A 169 1.28 1.44 -18.43
CA ARG A 169 1.22 0.05 -18.89
C ARG A 169 -0.18 -0.50 -18.60
N GLY A 170 -0.59 -1.53 -19.33
CA GLY A 170 -1.89 -2.15 -19.08
C GLY A 170 -2.07 -2.67 -17.64
N GLU A 171 -0.99 -3.05 -16.95
CA GLU A 171 -1.03 -3.50 -15.55
C GLU A 171 -1.41 -2.39 -14.57
N ASP A 172 -1.10 -1.13 -14.91
CA ASP A 172 -1.45 0.02 -14.07
C ASP A 172 -2.97 0.24 -14.02
N LEU A 173 -3.72 -0.25 -15.02
CA LEU A 173 -5.18 -0.27 -14.98
C LEU A 173 -5.75 -1.31 -14.00
N ILE A 174 -5.02 -2.39 -13.73
CA ILE A 174 -5.44 -3.44 -12.79
C ILE A 174 -5.43 -2.88 -11.37
N ASP A 175 -4.31 -2.27 -11.00
CA ASP A 175 -4.08 -1.64 -9.70
C ASP A 175 -3.95 -0.13 -9.85
N ALA A 176 -5.04 0.52 -10.26
CA ALA A 176 -5.06 1.95 -10.52
C ALA A 176 -4.98 2.85 -9.27
N GLY A 177 -4.92 2.27 -8.08
CA GLY A 177 -4.82 3.02 -6.83
C GLY A 177 -6.06 3.87 -6.52
N PHE A 178 -5.88 4.80 -5.59
CA PHE A 178 -6.85 5.86 -5.36
C PHE A 178 -6.59 7.03 -6.30
N HIS A 179 -7.60 7.86 -6.54
CA HIS A 179 -7.58 9.09 -7.33
C HIS A 179 -8.27 10.20 -6.54
N SER A 180 -7.88 11.45 -6.77
CA SER A 180 -8.66 12.59 -6.27
C SER A 180 -8.75 13.73 -7.26
N PHE A 181 -9.88 14.44 -7.21
CA PHE A 181 -10.25 15.58 -8.04
C PHE A 181 -10.55 16.77 -7.12
N GLY A 182 -9.97 17.92 -7.43
CA GLY A 182 -9.94 19.09 -6.56
C GLY A 182 -9.11 18.87 -5.29
N GLY A 183 -9.42 19.66 -4.27
CA GLY A 183 -8.77 19.63 -2.97
C GLY A 183 -7.52 20.49 -2.90
N ARG A 184 -7.02 20.66 -1.67
CA ARG A 184 -5.77 21.38 -1.40
C ARG A 184 -4.59 20.41 -1.46
N ARG A 185 -3.41 20.94 -1.74
CA ARG A 185 -2.17 20.16 -1.88
C ARG A 185 -1.16 20.53 -0.81
N CYS A 186 -0.42 19.53 -0.37
CA CYS A 186 0.87 19.72 0.27
C CYS A 186 1.80 18.56 -0.06
N GLU A 187 3.06 18.70 0.32
CA GLU A 187 4.05 17.64 0.24
C GLU A 187 4.58 17.34 1.65
N ALA A 188 4.81 16.07 1.90
CA ALA A 188 5.46 15.57 3.10
C ALA A 188 6.74 14.83 2.69
N HIS A 189 7.88 15.20 3.26
CA HIS A 189 9.19 14.67 2.86
C HIS A 189 9.79 13.72 3.91
N VAL A 190 10.35 12.60 3.44
CA VAL A 190 11.10 11.65 4.27
C VAL A 190 12.38 11.27 3.57
N GLY A 191 13.48 11.91 3.96
CA GLY A 191 14.73 11.81 3.22
C GLY A 191 14.55 12.36 1.79
N ALA A 192 14.85 11.53 0.79
CA ALA A 192 14.64 11.88 -0.63
C ALA A 192 13.25 11.53 -1.16
N SER A 193 12.41 10.85 -0.36
CA SER A 193 11.07 10.45 -0.77
C SER A 193 10.06 11.57 -0.55
N VAL A 194 9.10 11.68 -1.48
CA VAL A 194 8.02 12.65 -1.45
C VAL A 194 6.68 11.94 -1.32
N MET A 195 5.87 12.39 -0.37
CA MET A 195 4.46 12.05 -0.27
C MET A 195 3.66 13.24 -0.79
N GLU A 196 3.04 13.08 -1.96
CA GLU A 196 2.12 14.09 -2.46
C GLU A 196 0.75 13.90 -1.81
N VAL A 197 0.25 14.95 -1.17
CA VAL A 197 -0.95 14.87 -0.32
C VAL A 197 -2.09 15.67 -0.91
N ALA A 198 -3.26 15.05 -0.99
CA ALA A 198 -4.53 15.69 -1.28
C ALA A 198 -5.36 15.83 0.01
N LEU A 199 -5.71 17.07 0.35
CA LEU A 199 -6.60 17.39 1.47
C LEU A 199 -8.00 17.64 0.90
N LEU A 200 -8.90 16.67 1.09
CA LEU A 200 -10.21 16.60 0.44
C LEU A 200 -11.32 17.07 1.38
N GLY A 201 -11.13 18.25 1.96
CA GLY A 201 -12.05 18.90 2.88
C GLY A 201 -11.33 19.80 3.88
N ARG A 202 -12.06 20.22 4.92
CA ARG A 202 -11.55 21.11 5.98
C ARG A 202 -11.64 20.44 7.34
N PHE A 203 -10.64 20.71 8.17
CA PHE A 203 -10.57 20.32 9.57
C PHE A 203 -10.88 21.51 10.46
N THR A 204 -11.54 21.26 11.59
CA THR A 204 -11.96 22.31 12.53
C THR A 204 -10.76 22.91 13.28
N HIS A 205 -9.80 22.06 13.64
CA HIS A 205 -8.67 22.43 14.52
C HIS A 205 -7.28 22.19 13.92
N LEU A 206 -7.21 21.71 12.67
CA LEU A 206 -5.96 21.36 12.01
C LEU A 206 -5.73 22.26 10.80
N THR A 207 -4.51 22.77 10.68
CA THR A 207 -4.03 23.39 9.45
C THR A 207 -3.54 22.34 8.48
N ASP A 208 -3.32 22.72 7.22
CA ASP A 208 -2.75 21.81 6.22
C ASP A 208 -1.35 21.36 6.66
N ALA A 209 -0.53 22.30 7.17
CA ALA A 209 0.80 22.00 7.69
C ALA A 209 0.79 20.97 8.83
N ASP A 210 -0.21 20.99 9.72
CA ASP A 210 -0.34 20.00 10.80
C ASP A 210 -0.57 18.58 10.24
N ILE A 211 -1.42 18.45 9.22
CA ILE A 211 -1.66 17.17 8.54
C ILE A 211 -0.39 16.66 7.87
N CYS A 212 0.31 17.52 7.13
CA CYS A 212 1.52 17.11 6.40
C CYS A 212 2.64 16.76 7.39
N ALA A 213 2.81 17.50 8.48
CA ALA A 213 3.77 17.19 9.54
C ALA A 213 3.49 15.85 10.23
N TRP A 214 2.20 15.52 10.45
CA TRP A 214 1.80 14.20 10.96
C TRP A 214 2.16 13.08 9.98
N LEU A 215 1.91 13.26 8.68
CA LEU A 215 2.29 12.28 7.65
C LEU A 215 3.82 12.12 7.54
N GLU A 216 4.59 13.20 7.62
CA GLU A 216 6.05 13.12 7.69
C GLU A 216 6.52 12.35 8.92
N GLN A 217 5.89 12.56 10.07
CA GLN A 217 6.24 11.86 11.31
C GLN A 217 5.90 10.36 11.22
N ALA A 218 4.81 9.98 10.56
CA ALA A 218 4.50 8.59 10.23
C ALA A 218 5.52 7.98 9.24
N GLY A 219 5.93 8.73 8.21
CA GLY A 219 6.93 8.25 7.27
C GLY A 219 8.34 8.13 7.88
N ARG A 220 8.72 8.99 8.83
CA ARG A 220 9.95 8.83 9.63
C ARG A 220 9.94 7.56 10.48
N GLU A 221 8.77 7.12 10.94
CA GLU A 221 8.61 5.85 11.66
C GLU A 221 8.85 4.64 10.78
N VAL A 222 8.42 4.68 9.51
CA VAL A 222 8.73 3.63 8.54
C VAL A 222 10.25 3.44 8.39
N VAL A 223 11.03 4.51 8.49
CA VAL A 223 12.50 4.47 8.43
C VAL A 223 13.14 3.83 9.68
N THR A 224 12.37 3.57 10.74
CA THR A 224 12.84 2.73 11.86
C THR A 224 12.78 1.22 11.55
N VAL A 225 12.09 0.85 10.47
CA VAL A 225 11.89 -0.53 9.99
C VAL A 225 12.69 -0.78 8.70
N ARG A 226 12.66 0.16 7.75
CA ARG A 226 13.43 0.12 6.50
C ARG A 226 14.57 1.14 6.52
N LYS A 227 15.69 0.85 5.88
CA LYS A 227 16.87 1.75 5.81
C LYS A 227 16.56 3.09 5.14
N SER A 228 15.59 3.11 4.24
CA SER A 228 15.04 4.29 3.59
C SER A 228 13.53 4.13 3.44
N PHE A 229 12.82 5.23 3.18
CA PHE A 229 11.41 5.12 2.82
C PHE A 229 11.30 4.31 1.51
N PRO A 230 10.36 3.32 1.39
CA PRO A 230 10.49 2.28 0.36
C PRO A 230 10.24 2.74 -1.08
N TYR A 231 9.60 3.89 -1.26
CA TYR A 231 9.24 4.43 -2.57
C TYR A 231 9.72 5.87 -2.72
N PRO A 232 10.23 6.29 -3.88
CA PRO A 232 10.64 7.68 -4.11
C PRO A 232 9.46 8.65 -4.08
N ARG A 233 8.28 8.17 -4.49
CA ARG A 233 7.04 8.93 -4.49
C ARG A 233 5.88 8.04 -4.09
N ILE A 234 4.96 8.55 -3.25
CA ILE A 234 3.63 7.97 -3.05
C ILE A 234 2.58 9.09 -3.09
N THR A 235 1.32 8.71 -3.23
CA THR A 235 0.19 9.66 -3.12
C THR A 235 -0.66 9.35 -1.90
N VAL A 236 -1.05 10.37 -1.15
CA VAL A 236 -1.88 10.25 0.06
C VAL A 236 -3.11 11.14 -0.07
N ARG A 237 -4.31 10.62 0.23
CA ARG A 237 -5.51 11.43 0.38
C ARG A 237 -5.91 11.45 1.84
N VAL A 238 -6.24 12.63 2.34
CA VAL A 238 -6.76 12.80 3.68
C VAL A 238 -8.16 13.37 3.56
N LEU A 239 -9.14 12.65 4.10
CA LEU A 239 -10.55 13.02 4.04
C LEU A 239 -11.08 13.24 5.47
N PRO A 240 -11.70 14.40 5.76
CA PRO A 240 -12.32 14.62 7.04
C PRO A 240 -13.59 13.77 7.20
N VAL A 241 -13.84 13.30 8.42
CA VAL A 241 -15.08 12.64 8.84
C VAL A 241 -15.83 13.60 9.76
N PRO A 242 -16.93 14.23 9.29
CA PRO A 242 -17.66 15.21 10.08
C PRO A 242 -18.15 14.67 11.42
N GLY A 243 -17.97 15.46 12.49
CA GLY A 243 -18.39 15.12 13.85
C GLY A 243 -17.58 14.02 14.53
N ASP A 244 -16.46 13.59 13.94
CA ASP A 244 -15.53 12.63 14.52
C ASP A 244 -14.25 13.38 14.96
N ALA A 245 -13.73 13.06 16.15
CA ALA A 245 -12.50 13.65 16.70
C ALA A 245 -11.31 12.66 16.70
N THR A 246 -11.50 11.46 16.15
CA THR A 246 -10.48 10.42 16.10
C THR A 246 -9.39 10.82 15.10
N PRO A 247 -8.10 10.85 15.47
CA PRO A 247 -7.02 11.28 14.57
C PRO A 247 -6.85 10.38 13.35
N GLY A 248 -7.01 9.06 13.51
CA GLY A 248 -6.98 8.08 12.43
C GLY A 248 -8.22 7.22 12.49
N VAL A 249 -9.18 7.50 11.62
CA VAL A 249 -10.51 6.90 11.64
C VAL A 249 -10.52 5.56 10.89
N PHE A 250 -9.87 5.52 9.74
CA PHE A 250 -9.68 4.36 8.89
C PHE A 250 -8.65 4.68 7.80
N GLY A 251 -7.87 3.69 7.37
CA GLY A 251 -6.88 3.83 6.31
C GLY A 251 -7.01 2.70 5.30
N MET A 252 -6.45 2.92 4.12
CA MET A 252 -6.22 1.85 3.16
C MET A 252 -5.07 2.20 2.23
N THR A 253 -4.25 1.19 1.96
CA THR A 253 -3.16 1.23 0.98
C THR A 253 -3.52 0.40 -0.25
N LEU A 254 -3.30 0.97 -1.43
CA LEU A 254 -3.40 0.27 -2.72
C LEU A 254 -2.04 0.25 -3.42
N TRP A 255 -1.74 -0.91 -3.99
CA TRP A 255 -0.48 -1.25 -4.64
C TRP A 255 -0.40 -0.78 -6.10
N SER A 256 -0.94 0.41 -6.38
CA SER A 256 -0.61 1.09 -7.63
C SER A 256 0.90 1.28 -7.75
N ALA A 257 1.38 1.54 -8.95
CA ALA A 257 2.78 1.87 -9.18
C ALA A 257 2.87 3.33 -9.69
N PRO A 258 3.29 4.30 -8.87
CA PRO A 258 3.58 4.25 -7.43
C PRO A 258 2.40 3.97 -6.48
N PRO A 259 2.64 3.52 -5.23
CA PRO A 259 1.58 3.22 -4.26
C PRO A 259 0.74 4.44 -3.86
N SER A 260 -0.47 4.14 -3.38
CA SER A 260 -1.44 5.16 -3.03
C SER A 260 -2.17 4.83 -1.73
N ILE A 261 -2.29 5.81 -0.85
CA ILE A 261 -2.92 5.68 0.46
C ILE A 261 -4.09 6.65 0.56
N SER A 262 -5.16 6.23 1.21
CA SER A 262 -6.26 7.11 1.61
C SER A 262 -6.58 6.92 3.08
N ILE A 263 -6.69 8.03 3.81
CA ILE A 263 -6.89 8.05 5.26
C ILE A 263 -8.10 8.93 5.57
N LEU A 264 -9.02 8.37 6.35
CA LEU A 264 -10.10 9.09 6.99
C LEU A 264 -9.59 9.64 8.33
N VAL A 265 -9.77 10.93 8.55
CA VAL A 265 -9.35 11.65 9.76
C VAL A 265 -10.57 12.36 10.33
N GLY A 266 -10.74 12.35 11.65
CA GLY A 266 -11.83 13.07 12.29
C GLY A 266 -11.75 14.56 11.99
N GLN A 267 -12.85 15.17 11.53
CA GLN A 267 -12.88 16.61 11.23
C GLN A 267 -12.50 17.47 12.45
N ASP A 268 -12.81 16.99 13.65
CA ASP A 268 -12.58 17.65 14.93
C ASP A 268 -11.34 17.11 15.67
N ALA A 269 -10.47 16.36 14.99
CA ALA A 269 -9.18 15.95 15.54
C ALA A 269 -8.30 17.17 15.82
N THR A 270 -7.37 17.06 16.78
CA THR A 270 -6.43 18.13 17.17
C THR A 270 -5.00 17.66 17.01
N VAL A 271 -4.04 18.60 17.00
CA VAL A 271 -2.61 18.27 16.88
C VAL A 271 -2.18 17.32 18.01
N GLU A 272 -2.68 17.53 19.22
CA GLU A 272 -2.39 16.70 20.38
C GLU A 272 -2.97 15.29 20.26
N SER A 273 -4.07 15.10 19.52
CA SER A 273 -4.68 13.78 19.38
C SER A 273 -3.85 12.87 18.46
N PHE A 274 -3.09 13.41 17.50
CA PHE A 274 -2.24 12.63 16.58
C PHE A 274 -1.15 11.81 17.27
N VAL A 275 -0.77 12.12 18.51
CA VAL A 275 0.15 11.26 19.28
C VAL A 275 -0.41 9.83 19.47
N LYS A 276 -1.74 9.68 19.46
CA LYS A 276 -2.44 8.41 19.60
C LYS A 276 -2.71 7.73 18.26
N ASP A 277 -2.45 8.42 17.15
CA ASP A 277 -2.67 7.83 15.83
C ASP A 277 -1.78 6.60 15.63
N TRP A 278 -2.38 5.63 14.95
CA TRP A 278 -1.72 4.43 14.47
C TRP A 278 -1.99 4.19 12.99
N VAL A 279 -3.00 4.85 12.41
CA VAL A 279 -3.49 4.52 11.07
C VAL A 279 -2.49 4.95 10.01
N ALA A 280 -1.94 6.17 10.05
CA ALA A 280 -1.01 6.60 9.02
C ALA A 280 0.25 5.72 8.98
N VAL A 281 0.84 5.43 10.14
CA VAL A 281 2.02 4.57 10.20
C VAL A 281 1.69 3.13 9.79
N HIS A 282 0.54 2.57 10.18
CA HIS A 282 0.11 1.24 9.77
C HIS A 282 -0.02 1.13 8.25
N GLU A 283 -0.69 2.09 7.61
CA GLU A 283 -0.85 2.10 6.16
C GLU A 283 0.50 2.23 5.45
N MET A 284 1.37 3.13 5.92
CA MET A 284 2.71 3.27 5.32
C MET A 284 3.60 2.05 5.59
N LEU A 285 3.38 1.29 6.66
CA LEU A 285 4.13 0.06 6.95
C LEU A 285 3.80 -1.08 5.99
N HIS A 286 2.64 -1.07 5.32
CA HIS A 286 2.41 -1.98 4.20
C HIS A 286 3.46 -1.83 3.10
N LEU A 287 4.00 -0.62 2.90
CA LEU A 287 5.01 -0.34 1.88
C LEU A 287 6.38 -0.98 2.17
N THR A 288 6.58 -1.52 3.37
CA THR A 288 7.88 -2.07 3.80
C THR A 288 8.22 -3.42 3.14
N HIS A 289 7.24 -4.09 2.54
CA HIS A 289 7.41 -5.33 1.79
C HIS A 289 6.89 -5.17 0.36
N PRO A 290 7.31 -6.02 -0.61
CA PRO A 290 6.67 -6.06 -1.93
C PRO A 290 5.22 -6.55 -1.85
N ALA A 291 4.42 -6.28 -2.89
CA ALA A 291 3.05 -6.79 -2.97
C ALA A 291 3.05 -8.33 -3.04
N LEU A 292 2.30 -8.99 -2.15
CA LEU A 292 2.19 -10.45 -2.18
C LEU A 292 1.14 -10.89 -3.20
N VAL A 293 1.55 -11.71 -4.16
CA VAL A 293 0.72 -12.24 -5.25
C VAL A 293 0.84 -13.77 -5.29
N PRO A 294 -0.25 -14.54 -5.07
CA PRO A 294 -1.57 -14.08 -4.64
C PRO A 294 -1.55 -13.42 -3.25
N ARG A 295 -2.62 -12.69 -2.93
CA ARG A 295 -2.73 -11.92 -1.68
C ARG A 295 -2.68 -12.84 -0.46
N GLU A 296 -1.77 -12.53 0.47
CA GLU A 296 -1.63 -13.18 1.78
C GLU A 296 -1.97 -12.19 2.90
N ALA A 297 -3.26 -11.88 3.07
CA ALA A 297 -3.71 -10.78 3.93
C ALA A 297 -3.23 -10.92 5.38
N TRP A 298 -3.23 -12.13 5.95
CA TRP A 298 -2.77 -12.36 7.32
C TRP A 298 -1.31 -12.00 7.53
N LEU A 299 -0.45 -12.24 6.54
CA LEU A 299 0.96 -11.92 6.64
C LEU A 299 1.18 -10.42 6.46
N THR A 300 0.57 -9.80 5.45
CA THR A 300 0.77 -8.36 5.17
C THR A 300 0.15 -7.47 6.25
N GLU A 301 -1.07 -7.78 6.72
CA GLU A 301 -1.71 -7.07 7.84
C GLU A 301 -0.99 -7.36 9.15
N GLY A 302 -0.52 -8.59 9.34
CA GLY A 302 0.25 -9.00 10.51
C GLY A 302 1.57 -8.25 10.66
N LEU A 303 2.34 -8.13 9.57
CA LEU A 303 3.58 -7.35 9.53
C LEU A 303 3.32 -5.87 9.84
N ALA A 304 2.35 -5.25 9.19
CA ALA A 304 1.99 -3.85 9.46
C ALA A 304 1.53 -3.64 10.91
N THR A 305 0.69 -4.54 11.44
CA THR A 305 0.19 -4.49 12.83
C THR A 305 1.33 -4.62 13.84
N TYR A 306 2.24 -5.58 13.63
CA TYR A 306 3.39 -5.79 14.49
C TYR A 306 4.34 -4.59 14.48
N TYR A 307 4.72 -4.12 13.29
CA TYR A 307 5.62 -3.00 13.15
C TYR A 307 5.01 -1.67 13.57
N THR A 308 3.68 -1.51 13.57
CA THR A 308 3.02 -0.29 14.05
C THR A 308 3.42 0.02 15.49
N GLU A 309 3.45 -1.00 16.36
CA GLU A 309 3.81 -0.79 17.77
C GLU A 309 5.30 -0.56 17.95
N LEU A 310 6.13 -1.34 17.25
CA LEU A 310 7.59 -1.21 17.30
C LEU A 310 8.06 0.13 16.73
N ALA A 311 7.53 0.56 15.59
CA ALA A 311 7.96 1.79 14.93
C ALA A 311 7.64 3.03 15.78
N ARG A 312 6.47 3.05 16.43
CA ARG A 312 6.10 4.10 17.39
C ARG A 312 6.95 4.07 18.66
N ALA A 313 7.38 2.90 19.13
CA ALA A 313 8.31 2.79 20.26
C ALA A 313 9.71 3.31 19.87
N ARG A 314 10.21 2.86 18.72
CA ARG A 314 11.53 3.21 18.16
C ARG A 314 11.67 4.69 17.82
N SER A 315 10.59 5.36 17.47
CA SER A 315 10.56 6.81 17.24
C SER A 315 10.44 7.64 18.52
N GLY A 316 10.24 6.99 19.68
CA GLY A 316 9.95 7.65 20.94
C GLY A 316 8.52 8.20 21.05
N ARG A 317 7.63 7.94 20.09
CA ARG A 317 6.20 8.35 20.16
C ARG A 317 5.49 7.64 21.32
N GLN A 318 5.93 6.44 21.68
CA GLN A 318 5.48 5.72 22.87
C GLN A 318 6.63 5.01 23.59
N THR A 319 6.43 4.67 24.86
CA THR A 319 7.41 3.86 25.61
C THR A 319 7.35 2.40 25.19
N ALA A 320 8.43 1.65 25.42
CA ALA A 320 8.44 0.19 25.21
C ALA A 320 7.30 -0.52 25.98
N GLN A 321 7.09 -0.14 27.25
CA GLN A 321 5.99 -0.68 28.06
C GLN A 321 4.62 -0.40 27.44
N GLN A 322 4.44 0.80 26.85
CA GLN A 322 3.21 1.14 26.15
C GLN A 322 3.02 0.31 24.87
N ALA A 323 4.08 0.11 24.08
CA ALA A 323 4.01 -0.73 22.88
C ALA A 323 3.63 -2.18 23.21
N TRP A 324 4.24 -2.76 24.26
CA TRP A 324 3.87 -4.10 24.74
C TRP A 324 2.44 -4.16 25.29
N ARG A 325 1.95 -3.08 25.91
CA ARG A 325 0.54 -2.97 26.31
C ARG A 325 -0.40 -3.00 25.10
N GLU A 326 -0.09 -2.28 24.03
CA GLU A 326 -0.91 -2.30 22.82
C GLU A 326 -0.86 -3.65 22.10
N LEU A 327 0.32 -4.26 21.97
CA LEU A 327 0.49 -5.59 21.38
C LEU A 327 -0.33 -6.64 22.14
N THR A 328 -0.21 -6.70 23.48
CA THR A 328 -0.91 -7.70 24.30
C THR A 328 -2.43 -7.47 24.30
N ASN A 329 -2.90 -6.22 24.37
CA ASN A 329 -4.31 -5.89 24.22
C ASN A 329 -4.84 -6.34 22.84
N GLY A 330 -4.05 -6.14 21.79
CA GLY A 330 -4.33 -6.62 20.46
C GLY A 330 -4.43 -8.14 20.35
N PHE A 331 -3.43 -8.85 20.89
CA PHE A 331 -3.46 -10.31 20.94
C PHE A 331 -4.68 -10.85 21.68
N ALA A 332 -5.12 -10.20 22.78
CA ALA A 332 -6.34 -10.57 23.48
C ALA A 332 -7.59 -10.41 22.60
N ARG A 333 -7.70 -9.31 21.83
CA ARG A 333 -8.78 -9.13 20.83
C ARG A 333 -8.72 -10.19 19.73
N GLY A 334 -7.53 -10.48 19.21
CA GLY A 334 -7.30 -11.52 18.20
C GLY A 334 -7.69 -12.91 18.69
N GLN A 335 -7.35 -13.25 19.93
CA GLN A 335 -7.70 -14.51 20.57
C GLN A 335 -9.22 -14.63 20.74
N ALA A 336 -9.90 -13.58 21.21
CA ALA A 336 -11.35 -13.55 21.33
C ALA A 336 -12.05 -13.73 19.97
N ALA A 337 -11.53 -13.10 18.91
CA ALA A 337 -12.07 -13.20 17.56
C ALA A 337 -11.83 -14.59 16.93
N SER A 338 -10.68 -15.21 17.21
CA SER A 338 -10.30 -16.53 16.69
C SER A 338 -11.00 -17.68 17.42
N ARG A 339 -11.42 -17.48 18.67
CA ARG A 339 -12.04 -18.52 19.52
C ARG A 339 -11.11 -19.75 19.62
N SER A 340 -11.66 -20.95 19.45
CA SER A 340 -10.91 -22.21 19.45
C SER A 340 -10.33 -22.60 18.09
N ARG A 341 -10.45 -21.74 17.07
CA ARG A 341 -9.97 -22.04 15.72
C ARG A 341 -8.46 -22.18 15.69
N THR A 342 -7.99 -23.05 14.81
CA THR A 342 -6.57 -23.15 14.49
C THR A 342 -6.08 -21.87 13.80
N MET A 343 -4.78 -21.62 13.80
CA MET A 343 -4.21 -20.49 13.06
C MET A 343 -4.62 -20.57 11.58
N LYS A 344 -4.56 -21.77 10.97
CA LYS A 344 -4.97 -21.99 9.57
C LYS A 344 -6.41 -21.56 9.29
N GLU A 345 -7.34 -21.89 10.17
CA GLU A 345 -8.75 -21.50 10.04
C GLU A 345 -8.95 -20.01 10.29
N ALA A 346 -8.26 -19.45 11.30
CA ALA A 346 -8.36 -18.04 11.66
C ALA A 346 -7.89 -17.11 10.54
N VAL A 347 -6.81 -17.46 9.83
CA VAL A 347 -6.26 -16.66 8.73
C VAL A 347 -6.96 -16.88 7.40
N ALA A 348 -7.68 -17.98 7.22
CA ALA A 348 -8.46 -18.27 6.01
C ALA A 348 -9.83 -17.57 6.00
N GLU A 349 -10.34 -17.15 7.16
CA GLU A 349 -11.65 -16.48 7.28
C GLU A 349 -11.52 -14.98 6.99
N GLU A 350 -11.68 -14.57 5.72
CA GLU A 350 -11.52 -13.18 5.26
C GLU A 350 -12.36 -12.14 6.03
N ARG A 351 -13.47 -12.57 6.66
CA ARG A 351 -14.35 -11.69 7.45
C ARG A 351 -13.90 -11.51 8.89
N ASN A 352 -12.89 -12.24 9.34
CA ASN A 352 -12.34 -12.16 10.69
C ASN A 352 -11.14 -11.21 10.72
N PHE A 353 -11.37 -9.92 10.50
CA PHE A 353 -10.29 -8.91 10.45
C PHE A 353 -9.41 -8.93 11.69
N MET A 354 -10.00 -8.95 12.89
CA MET A 354 -9.22 -9.00 14.14
C MET A 354 -8.41 -10.29 14.27
N GLY A 355 -8.95 -11.44 13.84
CA GLY A 355 -8.21 -12.70 13.79
C GLY A 355 -7.04 -12.63 12.81
N ILE A 356 -7.25 -12.12 11.59
CA ILE A 356 -6.21 -11.98 10.56
C ILE A 356 -5.06 -11.10 11.05
N TYR A 357 -5.36 -9.88 11.52
CA TYR A 357 -4.36 -8.89 11.91
C TYR A 357 -3.52 -9.39 13.07
N TRP A 358 -4.16 -9.82 14.17
CA TRP A 358 -3.45 -10.15 15.40
C TRP A 358 -2.83 -11.56 15.38
N THR A 359 -3.38 -12.50 14.61
CA THR A 359 -2.72 -13.80 14.37
C THR A 359 -1.47 -13.60 13.52
N GLY A 360 -1.56 -12.75 12.49
CA GLY A 360 -0.40 -12.36 11.69
C GLY A 360 0.66 -11.61 12.52
N ALA A 361 0.25 -10.70 13.39
CA ALA A 361 1.17 -9.96 14.26
C ALA A 361 1.88 -10.87 15.26
N LEU A 362 1.18 -11.87 15.82
CA LEU A 362 1.81 -12.89 16.67
C LEU A 362 2.86 -13.69 15.89
N PHE A 363 2.53 -14.11 14.67
CA PHE A 363 3.47 -14.83 13.82
C PHE A 363 4.68 -13.96 13.45
N ALA A 364 4.48 -12.68 13.12
CA ALA A 364 5.56 -11.73 12.83
C ALA A 364 6.48 -11.51 14.04
N LEU A 365 5.91 -11.33 15.24
CA LEU A 365 6.68 -11.23 16.49
C LEU A 365 7.51 -12.51 16.72
N HIS A 366 6.89 -13.68 16.59
CA HIS A 366 7.60 -14.94 16.82
C HIS A 366 8.68 -15.16 15.76
N LEU A 367 8.42 -14.78 14.51
CA LEU A 367 9.41 -14.85 13.44
C LEU A 367 10.62 -13.94 13.69
N ASP A 368 10.43 -12.69 14.13
CA ASP A 368 11.55 -11.79 14.46
C ASP A 368 12.36 -12.32 15.65
N VAL A 369 11.68 -12.83 16.68
CA VAL A 369 12.34 -13.44 17.85
C VAL A 369 13.16 -14.67 17.44
N GLU A 370 12.61 -15.57 16.62
CA GLU A 370 13.34 -16.76 16.17
C GLU A 370 14.50 -16.40 15.24
N LEU A 371 14.34 -15.43 14.33
CA LEU A 371 15.42 -14.92 13.47
C LEU A 371 16.59 -14.42 14.31
N ARG A 372 16.31 -13.58 15.31
CA ARG A 372 17.35 -13.08 16.23
C ARG A 372 17.97 -14.21 17.03
N ARG A 373 17.17 -15.16 17.54
CA ARG A 373 17.67 -16.29 18.31
C ARG A 373 18.62 -17.16 17.49
N VAL A 374 18.24 -17.58 16.27
CA VAL A 374 19.04 -18.51 15.47
C VAL A 374 20.29 -17.85 14.88
N THR A 375 20.27 -16.52 14.72
CA THR A 375 21.42 -15.77 14.21
C THR A 375 22.29 -15.15 15.31
N ASN A 376 21.96 -15.37 16.59
CA ASN A 376 22.59 -14.71 17.75
C ASN A 376 22.57 -13.17 17.63
N GLY A 377 21.42 -12.62 17.27
CA GLY A 377 21.17 -11.18 17.12
C GLY A 377 21.79 -10.55 15.87
N ARG A 378 22.42 -11.34 14.98
CA ARG A 378 23.05 -10.82 13.76
C ARG A 378 22.05 -10.42 12.68
N ALA A 379 20.88 -11.05 12.65
CA ALA A 379 19.83 -10.74 11.69
C ALA A 379 18.48 -10.51 12.40
N ARG A 380 17.62 -9.77 11.72
CA ARG A 380 16.30 -9.34 12.20
C ARG A 380 15.27 -9.51 11.08
N LEU A 381 13.98 -9.43 11.40
CA LEU A 381 12.93 -9.48 10.37
C LEU A 381 13.06 -8.34 9.35
N GLU A 382 13.61 -7.18 9.73
CA GLU A 382 13.89 -6.08 8.81
C GLU A 382 14.91 -6.45 7.72
N ASP A 383 15.84 -7.39 7.98
CA ASP A 383 16.79 -7.88 6.96
C ASP A 383 16.08 -8.68 5.87
N VAL A 384 15.00 -9.38 6.22
CA VAL A 384 14.13 -10.08 5.24
C VAL A 384 13.44 -9.07 4.35
N LEU A 385 12.93 -7.97 4.93
CA LEU A 385 12.28 -6.90 4.17
C LEU A 385 13.26 -6.20 3.21
N GLU A 386 14.51 -5.97 3.64
CA GLU A 386 15.53 -5.41 2.76
C GLU A 386 15.88 -6.38 1.63
N LEU A 387 16.04 -7.68 1.91
CA LEU A 387 16.32 -8.67 0.88
C LEU A 387 15.18 -8.72 -0.15
N LEU A 388 13.93 -8.78 0.30
CA LEU A 388 12.77 -8.80 -0.59
C LEU A 388 12.69 -7.55 -1.48
N ALA A 389 13.03 -6.38 -0.97
CA ALA A 389 13.03 -5.16 -1.75
C ALA A 389 14.04 -5.18 -2.92
N THR A 390 15.12 -5.96 -2.80
CA THR A 390 16.08 -6.15 -3.91
C THR A 390 15.59 -7.11 -4.99
N GLN A 391 14.55 -7.90 -4.71
CA GLN A 391 14.04 -8.95 -5.61
C GLN A 391 12.92 -8.47 -6.54
N GLY A 392 12.34 -7.29 -6.28
CA GLY A 392 11.33 -6.67 -7.15
C GLY A 392 10.11 -6.16 -6.39
N PRO A 393 9.10 -5.64 -7.13
CA PRO A 393 7.90 -5.03 -6.55
C PRO A 393 6.86 -6.05 -6.05
N THR A 394 7.01 -7.33 -6.40
CA THR A 394 6.10 -8.41 -6.03
C THR A 394 6.84 -9.60 -5.42
N ALA A 395 6.15 -10.35 -4.56
CA ALA A 395 6.65 -11.59 -3.99
C ALA A 395 5.51 -12.60 -3.82
N THR A 396 5.85 -13.87 -3.62
CA THR A 396 4.91 -14.93 -3.23
C THR A 396 5.15 -15.29 -1.76
N LEU A 397 4.24 -16.02 -1.12
CA LEU A 397 4.50 -16.59 0.21
C LEU A 397 5.77 -17.46 0.22
N ALA A 398 6.02 -18.18 -0.87
CA ALA A 398 7.20 -19.02 -1.03
C ALA A 398 8.49 -18.20 -1.12
N SER A 399 8.51 -17.09 -1.88
CA SER A 399 9.70 -16.23 -1.96
C SER A 399 9.91 -15.42 -0.68
N PHE A 400 8.85 -15.05 0.03
CA PHE A 400 8.95 -14.51 1.40
C PHE A 400 9.63 -15.52 2.33
N GLY A 401 9.17 -16.77 2.33
CA GLY A 401 9.78 -17.84 3.13
C GLY A 401 11.24 -18.12 2.75
N ALA A 402 11.57 -18.11 1.46
CA ALA A 402 12.94 -18.26 1.00
C ALA A 402 13.83 -17.10 1.46
N ALA A 403 13.31 -15.87 1.48
CA ALA A 403 14.04 -14.71 2.01
C ALA A 403 14.29 -14.85 3.51
N VAL A 404 13.30 -15.31 4.28
CA VAL A 404 13.46 -15.64 5.72
C VAL A 404 14.56 -16.67 5.92
N ASP A 405 14.52 -17.79 5.21
CA ASP A 405 15.49 -18.89 5.35
C ASP A 405 16.90 -18.45 4.94
N THR A 406 17.00 -17.60 3.92
CA THR A 406 18.27 -16.98 3.47
C THR A 406 18.87 -16.12 4.58
N VAL A 407 18.07 -15.24 5.19
CA VAL A 407 18.51 -14.36 6.28
C VAL A 407 18.84 -15.14 7.55
N ALA A 408 18.07 -16.19 7.84
CA ALA A 408 18.32 -17.08 8.97
C ALA A 408 19.59 -17.94 8.79
N GLY A 409 19.99 -18.21 7.54
CA GLY A 409 21.06 -19.16 7.20
C GLY A 409 20.67 -20.63 7.38
N GLN A 410 19.39 -20.92 7.62
CA GLN A 410 18.83 -22.26 7.80
C GLN A 410 17.31 -22.26 7.56
N PRO A 411 16.68 -23.41 7.29
CA PRO A 411 15.22 -23.50 7.20
C PRO A 411 14.53 -23.06 8.50
N LEU A 412 13.71 -22.02 8.42
CA LEU A 412 13.02 -21.42 9.56
C LEU A 412 11.54 -21.17 9.27
N PHE A 413 11.19 -20.62 8.11
CA PHE A 413 9.84 -20.14 7.84
C PHE A 413 8.81 -21.28 7.82
N ALA A 414 9.07 -22.32 7.04
CA ALA A 414 8.19 -23.49 6.94
C ALA A 414 8.09 -24.25 8.28
N ALA A 415 9.19 -24.33 9.04
CA ALA A 415 9.20 -24.96 10.36
C ALA A 415 8.34 -24.17 11.36
N LEU A 416 8.42 -22.83 11.31
CA LEU A 416 7.58 -21.97 12.16
C LEU A 416 6.10 -22.06 11.76
N LEU A 417 5.79 -22.06 10.46
CA LEU A 417 4.42 -22.29 9.99
C LEU A 417 3.87 -23.65 10.47
N ALA A 418 4.65 -24.72 10.37
CA ALA A 418 4.23 -26.05 10.83
C ALA A 418 3.97 -26.10 12.35
N ARG A 419 4.67 -25.26 13.14
CA ARG A 419 4.44 -25.11 14.59
C ARG A 419 3.13 -24.40 14.91
N HIS A 420 2.74 -23.39 14.12
CA HIS A 420 1.57 -22.54 14.39
C HIS A 420 0.28 -23.02 13.69
N LEU A 421 0.35 -23.36 12.39
CA LEU A 421 -0.83 -23.61 11.55
C LEU A 421 -1.85 -24.62 12.13
N PRO A 422 -1.45 -25.80 12.67
CA PRO A 422 -2.41 -26.79 13.14
C PRO A 422 -2.90 -26.54 14.57
N LYS A 423 -2.34 -25.58 15.31
CA LYS A 423 -2.67 -25.31 16.70
C LYS A 423 -3.67 -24.16 16.82
N PRO A 424 -4.38 -24.03 17.97
CA PRO A 424 -5.18 -22.84 18.24
C PRO A 424 -4.38 -21.56 18.01
N ALA A 425 -4.95 -20.56 17.35
CA ALA A 425 -4.22 -19.43 16.75
C ALA A 425 -3.26 -18.69 17.71
N PHE A 426 -3.55 -18.66 19.01
CA PHE A 426 -2.75 -17.97 20.03
C PHE A 426 -2.07 -18.93 21.04
N SER A 427 -1.94 -20.22 20.74
CA SER A 427 -1.37 -21.20 21.69
C SER A 427 0.09 -20.95 22.03
N GLU A 428 0.85 -20.32 21.13
CA GLU A 428 2.26 -19.99 21.33
C GLU A 428 2.47 -18.66 22.07
N LEU A 429 1.40 -17.88 22.30
CA LEU A 429 1.50 -16.54 22.87
C LEU A 429 2.05 -16.56 24.31
N ALA A 430 1.44 -17.35 25.21
CA ALA A 430 1.82 -17.33 26.62
C ALA A 430 3.29 -17.76 26.85
N PRO A 431 3.77 -18.88 26.27
CA PRO A 431 5.19 -19.24 26.38
C PRO A 431 6.14 -18.20 25.77
N LEU A 432 5.74 -17.55 24.68
CA LEU A 432 6.54 -16.49 24.05
C LEU A 432 6.65 -15.25 24.95
N LEU A 433 5.54 -14.80 25.53
CA LEU A 433 5.52 -13.65 26.46
C LEU A 433 6.32 -13.95 27.73
N GLU A 434 6.20 -15.15 28.29
CA GLU A 434 6.98 -15.58 29.45
C GLU A 434 8.48 -15.55 29.16
N ASN A 435 8.91 -16.12 28.03
CA ASN A 435 10.32 -16.09 27.63
C ASN A 435 10.85 -14.66 27.44
N LEU A 436 10.04 -13.76 26.89
CA LEU A 436 10.39 -12.34 26.69
C LEU A 436 10.28 -11.50 27.97
N GLY A 437 9.80 -12.07 29.09
CA GLY A 437 9.62 -11.36 30.35
C GLY A 437 8.51 -10.32 30.28
N VAL A 438 7.43 -10.61 29.55
CA VAL A 438 6.25 -9.76 29.42
C VAL A 438 5.12 -10.38 30.23
N ARG A 439 4.72 -9.71 31.32
CA ARG A 439 3.62 -10.17 32.18
C ARG A 439 2.42 -9.24 32.03
N ILE A 440 1.25 -9.85 31.89
CA ILE A 440 -0.04 -9.15 31.81
C ILE A 440 -0.68 -9.18 33.19
N ASP A 441 -0.79 -8.03 33.85
CA ASP A 441 -1.41 -7.87 35.17
C ASP A 441 -2.72 -7.05 35.05
N PRO A 442 -3.60 -7.07 36.07
CA PRO A 442 -4.79 -6.22 36.09
C PRO A 442 -4.50 -4.72 35.94
N GLY A 443 -3.31 -4.26 36.35
CA GLY A 443 -2.85 -2.88 36.22
C GLY A 443 -2.17 -2.55 34.88
N GLY A 444 -2.05 -3.51 33.96
CA GLY A 444 -1.40 -3.35 32.66
C GLY A 444 -0.23 -4.32 32.46
N VAL A 445 0.64 -3.99 31.50
CA VAL A 445 1.80 -4.83 31.17
C VAL A 445 3.00 -4.44 32.03
N THR A 446 3.68 -5.45 32.60
CA THR A 446 4.96 -5.28 33.29
C THR A 446 6.07 -6.03 32.56
N LEU A 447 7.19 -5.33 32.35
CA LEU A 447 8.41 -5.90 31.76
C LEU A 447 9.35 -6.31 32.89
N HIS A 448 9.78 -7.57 32.91
CA HIS A 448 10.67 -8.11 33.93
C HIS A 448 11.83 -8.90 33.29
N ALA A 449 12.81 -9.27 34.11
CA ALA A 449 13.96 -10.07 33.68
C ALA A 449 13.52 -11.53 33.39
N ALA A 450 13.90 -12.04 32.23
CA ALA A 450 13.62 -13.38 31.72
C ALA A 450 14.72 -13.78 30.71
N PRO A 451 14.82 -15.07 30.33
CA PRO A 451 15.87 -15.53 29.40
C PRO A 451 15.92 -14.75 28.08
N GLY A 452 14.76 -14.31 27.58
CA GLY A 452 14.63 -13.52 26.35
C GLY A 452 14.59 -12.00 26.55
N SER A 453 14.96 -11.45 27.71
CA SER A 453 14.90 -9.98 27.93
C SER A 453 15.76 -9.19 26.96
N VAL A 454 16.97 -9.68 26.62
CA VAL A 454 17.83 -9.04 25.63
C VAL A 454 17.16 -9.03 24.25
N LEU A 455 16.52 -10.13 23.86
CA LEU A 455 15.77 -10.21 22.60
C LEU A 455 14.61 -9.22 22.58
N ARG A 456 13.86 -9.12 23.69
CA ARG A 456 12.77 -8.14 23.84
C ARG A 456 13.29 -6.71 23.68
N GLU A 457 14.34 -6.36 24.40
CA GLU A 457 14.93 -5.01 24.37
C GLU A 457 15.46 -4.67 22.97
N ASP A 458 16.06 -5.64 22.27
CA ASP A 458 16.53 -5.47 20.89
C ASP A 458 15.38 -5.24 19.87
N LEU A 459 14.12 -5.58 20.20
CA LEU A 459 12.96 -5.25 19.36
C LEU A 459 12.66 -3.74 19.38
N ASP A 460 12.89 -3.08 20.51
CA ASP A 460 12.56 -1.67 20.73
C ASP A 460 13.64 -0.72 20.21
N VAL A 461 14.81 -1.24 19.84
CA VAL A 461 15.94 -0.45 19.32
C VAL A 461 15.81 -0.21 17.82
N ALA A 462 15.73 1.08 17.44
CA ALA A 462 15.74 1.50 16.04
C ALA A 462 17.03 1.03 15.33
N ARG A 463 16.94 0.75 14.03
CA ARG A 463 18.15 0.62 13.20
C ARG A 463 18.88 1.96 13.20
N SER A 464 20.14 1.97 13.62
CA SER A 464 21.00 3.13 13.39
C SER A 464 21.26 3.25 11.89
N PRO A 465 21.03 4.42 11.25
CA PRO A 465 21.26 4.60 9.81
C PRO A 465 22.71 4.30 9.39
N ASN A 466 23.65 4.49 10.34
CA ASN A 466 25.08 4.28 10.16
C ASN A 466 25.59 2.93 10.70
N ALA A 467 24.70 2.01 11.09
CA ALA A 467 25.13 0.66 11.45
C ALA A 467 25.44 -0.12 10.17
N ALA A 468 26.61 0.16 9.58
CA ALA A 468 27.26 -0.76 8.68
C ALA A 468 27.59 -2.04 9.49
N ARG A 469 26.91 -3.13 9.17
CA ARG A 469 27.42 -4.48 9.41
C ARG A 469 27.14 -5.31 8.18
#